data_AF-A0A9X2FG54-F1
#
_entry.id   AF-A0A9X2FG54-F1
#
_cell.length_a   1.000
_cell.length_b   1.000
_cell.length_c   1.000
_cell.angle_alpha   90.00
_cell.angle_beta   90.00
_cell.angle_gamma   90.00
#
_symmetry.space_group_name_H-M   'P 1'
#
loop_
_entity.id
_entity.type
_entity.pdbx_description
1 polymer ?
#
loop_
_entity_poly.entity_id
_entity_poly.type
_entity_poly.pdbx_seq_one_letter_code
_entity_poly.pdbx_strand_id
1 'polypeptide(L)'
;MHLSELLDELEAFARKIGYTDAWMAAGVINEQLLEKQWKVYQESDDHNGEHYRHGAFVYFVRNREEFTDEEVHELLSLHDNADDVDLTENRLFEMIRWLPLEQLLSLRTRYEGMFRKSSEKIYNRYVACRRMEMEGVPAVFDDVKHLADGTLERDIVEHPTVEREQLDWLQEHGTGKKIRNMAKALLNSRWFRNAKP
;
A
#
# COMPACT_ATOMS: atom_id res chain seq x y z
N MET A 1 7.08 -31.44 26.81
CA MET A 1 7.70 -30.85 25.61
C MET A 1 8.95 -30.13 26.06
N HIS A 2 10.11 -30.64 25.69
CA HIS A 2 11.37 -29.97 25.93
C HIS A 2 11.48 -28.75 25.01
N LEU A 3 12.16 -27.68 25.46
CA LEU A 3 12.33 -26.45 24.68
C LEU A 3 12.90 -26.71 23.27
N SER A 4 13.81 -27.69 23.14
CA SER A 4 14.38 -28.11 21.85
C SER A 4 13.33 -28.70 20.92
N GLU A 5 12.41 -29.53 21.43
CA GLU A 5 11.37 -30.18 20.61
C GLU A 5 10.39 -29.14 20.06
N LEU A 6 10.02 -28.14 20.87
CA LEU A 6 9.14 -27.06 20.43
C LEU A 6 9.77 -26.23 19.31
N LEU A 7 11.06 -25.92 19.42
CA LEU A 7 11.77 -25.15 18.39
C LEU A 7 11.83 -25.91 17.05
N ASP A 8 12.13 -27.21 17.09
CA ASP A 8 12.14 -28.06 15.90
C ASP A 8 10.75 -28.12 15.23
N GLU A 9 9.68 -28.19 16.03
CA GLU A 9 8.29 -28.17 15.54
C GLU A 9 7.91 -26.83 14.90
N LEU A 10 8.33 -25.70 15.50
CA LEU A 10 8.08 -24.36 14.95
C LEU A 10 8.85 -24.12 13.65
N GLU A 11 10.09 -24.59 13.55
CA GLU A 11 10.87 -24.52 12.31
C GLU A 11 10.22 -25.35 11.19
N ALA A 12 9.78 -26.57 11.51
CA ALA A 12 9.06 -27.42 10.57
C ALA A 12 7.74 -26.77 10.12
N PHE A 13 7.01 -26.16 11.05
CA PHE A 13 5.80 -25.41 10.74
C PHE A 13 6.07 -24.20 9.84
N ALA A 14 7.07 -23.38 10.16
CA ALA A 14 7.43 -22.19 9.38
C ALA A 14 7.73 -22.56 7.92
N ARG A 15 8.52 -23.62 7.69
CA ARG A 15 8.80 -24.14 6.35
C ARG A 15 7.53 -24.66 5.66
N LYS A 16 6.68 -25.38 6.40
CA LYS A 16 5.41 -25.92 5.87
C LYS A 16 4.49 -24.82 5.36
N ILE A 17 4.40 -23.68 6.05
CA ILE A 17 3.58 -22.53 5.62
C ILE A 17 4.36 -21.55 4.74
N GLY A 18 5.53 -21.94 4.24
CA GLY A 18 6.26 -21.24 3.18
C GLY A 18 7.15 -20.09 3.61
N TYR A 19 7.43 -19.92 4.90
CA TYR A 19 8.47 -18.98 5.32
C TYR A 19 9.86 -19.50 4.95
N THR A 20 10.75 -18.56 4.65
CA THR A 20 12.20 -18.78 4.52
C THR A 20 12.93 -18.15 5.69
N ASP A 21 14.21 -18.48 5.86
CA ASP A 21 15.08 -17.83 6.85
C ASP A 21 15.17 -16.30 6.61
N ALA A 22 14.97 -15.84 5.36
CA ALA A 22 14.93 -14.42 5.02
C ALA A 22 13.76 -13.68 5.70
N TRP A 23 12.61 -14.33 5.91
CA TRP A 23 11.49 -13.73 6.63
C TRP A 23 11.80 -13.49 8.12
N MET A 24 12.53 -14.42 8.74
CA MET A 24 13.02 -14.28 10.11
C MET A 24 14.11 -13.21 10.19
N ALA A 25 15.06 -13.23 9.25
CA ALA A 25 16.15 -12.26 9.19
C ALA A 25 15.65 -10.81 8.99
N ALA A 26 14.63 -10.63 8.16
CA ALA A 26 13.96 -9.34 7.95
C ALA A 26 13.08 -8.90 9.14
N GLY A 27 12.93 -9.75 10.17
CA GLY A 27 12.12 -9.46 11.36
C GLY A 27 10.61 -9.43 11.13
N VAL A 28 10.14 -9.86 9.95
CA VAL A 28 8.70 -9.93 9.62
C VAL A 28 8.00 -10.97 10.48
N ILE A 29 8.71 -12.04 10.81
CA ILE A 29 8.28 -13.06 11.75
C ILE A 29 9.33 -13.27 12.84
N ASN A 30 8.86 -13.81 13.96
CA ASN A 30 9.69 -14.26 15.07
C ASN A 30 9.03 -15.48 15.73
N GLU A 31 9.73 -16.12 16.67
CA GLU A 31 9.25 -17.31 17.37
C GLU A 31 7.87 -17.11 18.02
N GLN A 32 7.62 -15.94 18.62
CA GLN A 32 6.35 -15.64 19.30
C GLN A 32 5.18 -15.55 18.33
N LEU A 33 5.40 -14.98 17.14
CA LEU A 33 4.38 -14.93 16.09
C LEU A 33 4.14 -16.32 15.49
N LEU A 34 5.21 -17.09 15.25
CA LEU A 34 5.10 -18.46 14.75
C LEU A 34 4.32 -19.36 15.71
N GLU A 35 4.56 -19.27 17.02
CA GLU A 35 3.80 -20.03 18.02
C GLU A 35 2.32 -19.70 17.98
N LYS A 36 1.97 -18.41 17.84
CA LYS A 36 0.56 -17.97 17.71
C LYS A 36 -0.07 -18.50 16.42
N GLN A 37 0.64 -18.38 15.30
CA GLN A 37 0.16 -18.89 14.01
C GLN A 37 0.00 -20.40 14.02
N TRP A 38 0.89 -21.14 14.70
CA TRP A 38 0.82 -22.58 14.81
C TRP A 38 -0.42 -23.05 15.59
N LYS A 39 -0.74 -22.40 16.72
CA LYS A 39 -1.97 -22.67 17.49
C LYS A 39 -3.21 -22.42 16.64
N VAL A 40 -3.28 -21.28 15.96
CA VAL A 40 -4.40 -20.96 15.06
C VAL A 40 -4.50 -22.00 13.94
N TYR A 41 -3.37 -22.40 13.36
CA TYR A 41 -3.33 -23.41 12.30
C TYR A 41 -3.87 -24.76 12.77
N GLN A 42 -3.60 -25.18 14.01
CA GLN A 42 -4.11 -26.44 14.56
C GLN A 42 -5.62 -26.42 14.83
N GLU A 43 -6.18 -25.24 15.13
CA GLU A 43 -7.59 -25.06 15.50
C GLU A 43 -8.48 -24.66 14.30
N SER A 44 -7.88 -24.26 13.18
CA SER A 44 -8.54 -23.73 11.99
C SER A 44 -8.73 -24.81 10.91
N ASP A 45 -9.81 -24.71 10.13
CA ASP A 45 -9.99 -25.47 8.89
C ASP A 45 -9.21 -24.85 7.71
N ASP A 46 -8.83 -23.58 7.82
CA ASP A 46 -7.99 -22.87 6.84
C ASP A 46 -6.51 -23.06 7.16
N HIS A 47 -5.87 -23.84 6.29
CA HIS A 47 -4.46 -24.18 6.33
C HIS A 47 -3.67 -23.53 5.19
N ASN A 48 -4.23 -22.53 4.50
CA ASN A 48 -3.54 -21.86 3.39
C ASN A 48 -2.37 -21.01 3.92
N GLY A 49 -1.14 -21.44 3.64
CA GLY A 49 0.08 -20.74 4.06
C GLY A 49 0.15 -19.29 3.57
N GLU A 50 -0.42 -18.98 2.41
CA GLU A 50 -0.47 -17.63 1.85
C GLU A 50 -1.09 -16.63 2.82
N HIS A 51 -2.19 -17.00 3.49
CA HIS A 51 -2.89 -16.13 4.44
C HIS A 51 -2.03 -15.79 5.65
N TYR A 52 -1.24 -16.75 6.15
CA TYR A 52 -0.33 -16.53 7.27
C TYR A 52 0.82 -15.61 6.88
N ARG A 53 1.43 -15.82 5.71
CA ARG A 53 2.53 -14.99 5.19
C ARG A 53 2.06 -13.56 4.92
N HIS A 54 0.94 -13.40 4.21
CA HIS A 54 0.36 -12.10 3.93
C HIS A 54 -0.05 -11.38 5.24
N GLY A 55 -0.71 -12.09 6.16
CA GLY A 55 -1.12 -11.54 7.46
C GLY A 55 0.07 -11.09 8.31
N ALA A 56 1.15 -11.87 8.36
CA ALA A 56 2.39 -11.49 9.06
C ALA A 56 3.02 -10.24 8.44
N PHE A 57 3.10 -10.19 7.11
CA PHE A 57 3.65 -9.03 6.40
C PHE A 57 2.83 -7.75 6.65
N VAL A 58 1.49 -7.84 6.55
CA VAL A 58 0.59 -6.72 6.84
C VAL A 58 0.75 -6.25 8.29
N TYR A 59 0.81 -7.20 9.24
CA TYR A 59 1.03 -6.87 10.64
C TYR A 59 2.37 -6.15 10.83
N PHE A 60 3.45 -6.68 10.26
CA PHE A 60 4.78 -6.06 10.32
C PHE A 60 4.74 -4.63 9.78
N VAL A 61 4.24 -4.44 8.56
CA VAL A 61 4.22 -3.12 7.91
C VAL A 61 3.40 -2.09 8.68
N ARG A 62 2.24 -2.47 9.22
CA ARG A 62 1.36 -1.54 9.97
C ARG A 62 1.90 -1.13 11.33
N ASN A 63 2.88 -1.85 11.88
CA ASN A 63 3.53 -1.52 13.15
C ASN A 63 4.87 -0.81 12.94
N ARG A 64 5.18 -0.37 11.71
CA ARG A 64 6.37 0.41 11.38
C ARG A 64 5.97 1.87 11.14
N GLU A 65 6.78 2.78 11.64
CA GLU A 65 6.65 4.21 11.35
C GLU A 65 7.28 4.56 10.01
N GLU A 66 8.48 4.02 9.74
CA GLU A 66 9.27 4.31 8.55
C GLU A 66 10.04 3.06 8.06
N PHE A 67 10.49 3.13 6.81
CA PHE A 67 11.33 2.12 6.17
C PHE A 67 12.56 2.78 5.54
N THR A 68 13.73 2.17 5.69
CA THR A 68 14.90 2.56 4.88
C THR A 68 14.82 1.97 3.48
N ASP A 69 15.59 2.50 2.54
CA ASP A 69 15.67 1.96 1.18
C ASP A 69 16.11 0.49 1.16
N GLU A 70 17.03 0.14 2.06
CA GLU A 70 17.53 -1.22 2.23
C GLU A 70 16.44 -2.14 2.76
N GLU A 71 15.67 -1.72 3.78
CA GLU A 71 14.54 -2.49 4.30
C GLU A 71 13.48 -2.72 3.22
N VAL A 72 13.16 -1.67 2.43
CA VAL A 72 12.24 -1.81 1.29
C VAL A 72 12.75 -2.85 0.31
N HIS A 73 14.04 -2.83 0.01
CA HIS A 73 14.64 -3.81 -0.89
C HIS A 73 14.55 -5.23 -0.34
N GLU A 74 14.98 -5.43 0.89
CA GLU A 74 14.94 -6.73 1.57
C GLU A 74 13.53 -7.32 1.61
N LEU A 75 12.53 -6.50 1.94
CA LEU A 75 11.13 -6.92 2.05
C LEU A 75 10.52 -7.30 0.69
N LEU A 76 10.85 -6.55 -0.37
CA LEU A 76 10.39 -6.87 -1.74
C LEU A 76 11.15 -8.05 -2.36
N SER A 77 12.34 -8.36 -1.86
CA SER A 77 13.15 -9.52 -2.27
C SER A 77 12.84 -10.81 -1.49
N LEU A 78 11.88 -10.79 -0.56
CA LEU A 78 11.46 -12.00 0.13
C LEU A 78 10.90 -13.03 -0.87
N HIS A 79 11.37 -14.26 -0.76
CA HIS A 79 10.83 -15.39 -1.51
C HIS A 79 10.05 -16.31 -0.56
N ASP A 80 8.98 -16.89 -1.10
CA ASP A 80 8.14 -17.85 -0.40
C ASP A 80 8.52 -19.27 -0.82
N ASN A 81 8.57 -20.19 0.13
CA ASN A 81 8.94 -21.58 -0.10
C ASN A 81 7.74 -22.49 -0.42
N ALA A 82 6.50 -21.99 -0.33
CA ALA A 82 5.31 -22.82 -0.46
C ALA A 82 4.33 -22.24 -1.47
N ASP A 83 3.96 -23.10 -2.42
CA ASP A 83 3.04 -22.89 -3.53
C ASP A 83 3.57 -21.83 -4.49
N ASP A 84 3.49 -22.02 -5.83
CA ASP A 84 4.08 -21.13 -6.86
C ASP A 84 3.42 -19.71 -6.93
N VAL A 85 3.02 -19.18 -5.78
CA VAL A 85 2.35 -17.90 -5.55
C VAL A 85 3.41 -16.84 -5.23
N ASP A 86 3.54 -15.88 -6.13
CA ASP A 86 4.38 -14.70 -5.94
C ASP A 86 3.61 -13.60 -5.21
N LEU A 87 3.95 -13.37 -3.94
CA LEU A 87 3.35 -12.31 -3.11
C LEU A 87 4.01 -10.93 -3.28
N THR A 88 5.00 -10.78 -4.17
CA THR A 88 5.78 -9.54 -4.30
C THR A 88 4.89 -8.32 -4.60
N GLU A 89 3.93 -8.46 -5.53
CA GLU A 89 2.99 -7.36 -5.85
C GLU A 89 2.09 -7.01 -4.64
N ASN A 90 1.64 -8.01 -3.89
CA ASN A 90 0.83 -7.80 -2.69
C ASN A 90 1.63 -7.08 -1.60
N ARG A 91 2.90 -7.46 -1.40
CA ARG A 91 3.79 -6.79 -0.44
C ARG A 91 4.02 -5.33 -0.83
N LEU A 92 4.28 -5.07 -2.12
CA LEU A 92 4.39 -3.72 -2.64
C LEU A 92 3.14 -2.88 -2.31
N PHE A 93 1.92 -3.40 -2.48
CA PHE A 93 0.68 -2.67 -2.17
C PHE A 93 0.47 -2.34 -0.71
N GLU A 94 0.95 -3.19 0.18
CA GLU A 94 0.88 -2.92 1.61
C GLU A 94 1.92 -1.86 2.00
N MET A 95 3.12 -1.90 1.42
CA MET A 95 4.19 -0.96 1.71
C MET A 95 3.97 0.43 1.14
N ILE A 96 3.48 0.53 -0.11
CA ILE A 96 3.42 1.78 -0.87
C ILE A 96 2.68 2.92 -0.16
N ARG A 97 1.77 2.57 0.75
CA ARG A 97 0.98 3.52 1.55
C ARG A 97 1.80 4.26 2.59
N TRP A 98 2.96 3.73 2.96
CA TRP A 98 3.81 4.21 4.05
C TRP A 98 5.09 4.86 3.55
N LEU A 99 5.41 4.71 2.26
CA LEU A 99 6.65 5.24 1.71
C LEU A 99 6.55 6.77 1.48
N PRO A 100 7.64 7.52 1.78
CA PRO A 100 7.80 8.91 1.36
C PRO A 100 7.94 8.99 -0.17
N LEU A 101 7.73 10.20 -0.70
CA LEU A 101 7.71 10.45 -2.14
C LEU A 101 9.00 9.99 -2.83
N GLU A 102 10.15 10.27 -2.24
CA GLU A 102 11.46 9.95 -2.78
C GLU A 102 11.63 8.44 -2.97
N GLN A 103 11.19 7.65 -1.98
CA GLN A 103 11.21 6.20 -2.04
C GLN A 103 10.25 5.68 -3.12
N LEU A 104 9.03 6.22 -3.19
CA LEU A 104 8.09 5.87 -4.26
C LEU A 104 8.70 6.09 -5.65
N LEU A 105 9.27 7.27 -5.89
CA LEU A 105 9.89 7.57 -7.18
C LEU A 105 11.05 6.62 -7.49
N SER A 106 11.85 6.26 -6.47
CA SER A 106 12.95 5.30 -6.63
C SER A 106 12.48 3.89 -6.99
N LEU A 107 11.32 3.45 -6.47
CA LEU A 107 10.78 2.11 -6.71
C LEU A 107 10.54 1.87 -8.20
N ARG A 108 10.00 2.86 -8.91
CA ARG A 108 9.70 2.74 -10.34
C ARG A 108 10.96 2.49 -11.16
N THR A 109 12.07 3.12 -10.79
CA THR A 109 13.35 2.94 -11.47
C THR A 109 14.02 1.62 -11.09
N ARG A 110 13.99 1.22 -9.81
CA ARG A 110 14.68 0.02 -9.33
C ARG A 110 13.95 -1.28 -9.69
N TYR A 111 12.63 -1.24 -9.79
CA TYR A 111 11.78 -2.41 -10.02
C TYR A 111 10.97 -2.27 -11.30
N GLU A 112 11.62 -1.79 -12.36
CA GLU A 112 11.06 -1.71 -13.70
C GLU A 112 10.57 -3.11 -14.13
N GLY A 113 9.26 -3.25 -14.37
CA GLY A 113 8.63 -4.53 -14.71
C GLY A 113 7.85 -5.22 -13.58
N MET A 114 8.02 -4.80 -12.32
CA MET A 114 7.17 -5.28 -11.21
C MET A 114 5.75 -4.69 -11.28
N PHE A 115 5.63 -3.48 -11.84
CA PHE A 115 4.35 -2.77 -11.98
C PHE A 115 3.55 -3.30 -13.18
N ARG A 116 2.53 -4.09 -12.88
CA ARG A 116 1.43 -4.45 -13.80
C ARG A 116 0.40 -3.32 -13.83
N LYS A 117 -0.58 -3.39 -14.74
CA LYS A 117 -1.64 -2.36 -14.87
C LYS A 117 -2.37 -2.05 -13.55
N SER A 118 -2.64 -3.08 -12.74
CA SER A 118 -3.25 -2.95 -11.41
C SER A 118 -2.36 -2.18 -10.45
N SER A 119 -1.07 -2.53 -10.41
CA SER A 119 -0.08 -1.93 -9.53
C SER A 119 0.28 -0.51 -9.93
N GLU A 120 0.32 -0.24 -11.23
CA GLU A 120 0.60 1.09 -11.77
C GLU A 120 -0.46 2.11 -11.34
N LYS A 121 -1.74 1.72 -11.33
CA LYS A 121 -2.81 2.60 -10.85
C LYS A 121 -2.63 2.96 -9.37
N ILE A 122 -2.34 1.96 -8.52
CA ILE A 122 -2.13 2.17 -7.08
C ILE A 122 -0.88 3.04 -6.86
N TYR A 123 0.20 2.75 -7.58
CA TYR A 123 1.43 3.54 -7.55
C TYR A 123 1.20 5.00 -7.90
N ASN A 124 0.59 5.27 -9.05
CA ASN A 124 0.34 6.63 -9.51
C ASN A 124 -0.57 7.38 -8.52
N ARG A 125 -1.53 6.70 -7.89
CA ARG A 125 -2.36 7.28 -6.84
C ARG A 125 -1.51 7.75 -5.66
N TYR A 126 -0.68 6.89 -5.07
CA TYR A 126 0.10 7.26 -3.88
C TYR A 126 1.18 8.31 -4.20
N VAL A 127 1.80 8.25 -5.37
CA VAL A 127 2.70 9.33 -5.83
C VAL A 127 1.94 10.66 -5.91
N ALA A 128 0.76 10.68 -6.52
CA ALA A 128 -0.05 11.89 -6.60
C ALA A 128 -0.48 12.39 -5.21
N CYS A 129 -0.91 11.51 -4.30
CA CYS A 129 -1.23 11.87 -2.92
C CYS A 129 -0.05 12.55 -2.21
N ARG A 130 1.14 11.95 -2.26
CA ARG A 130 2.35 12.54 -1.64
C ARG A 130 2.72 13.89 -2.25
N ARG A 131 2.64 14.01 -3.57
CA ARG A 131 2.90 15.29 -4.23
C ARG A 131 1.84 16.34 -3.90
N MET A 132 0.56 15.98 -3.76
CA MET A 132 -0.47 16.92 -3.28
C MET A 132 -0.17 17.41 -1.86
N GLU A 133 0.28 16.52 -0.97
CA GLU A 133 0.66 16.88 0.41
C GLU A 133 1.85 17.86 0.45
N MET A 134 2.82 17.70 -0.46
CA MET A 134 4.04 18.51 -0.49
C MET A 134 3.93 19.80 -1.32
N GLU A 135 3.33 19.71 -2.51
CA GLU A 135 3.32 20.75 -3.55
C GLU A 135 1.94 21.44 -3.68
N GLY A 136 0.89 20.83 -3.11
CA GLY A 136 -0.50 21.25 -3.27
C GLY A 136 -1.15 20.72 -4.56
N VAL A 137 -2.48 20.70 -4.58
CA VAL A 137 -3.29 20.26 -5.72
C VAL A 137 -2.91 20.96 -7.04
N PRO A 138 -2.80 22.30 -7.12
CA PRO A 138 -2.57 22.97 -8.41
C PRO A 138 -1.29 22.52 -9.11
N ALA A 139 -0.22 22.26 -8.35
CA ALA A 139 1.08 21.87 -8.90
C ALA A 139 1.08 20.48 -9.57
N VAL A 140 0.14 19.61 -9.17
CA VAL A 140 0.13 18.20 -9.60
C VAL A 140 -1.11 17.85 -10.43
N PHE A 141 -2.07 18.77 -10.55
CA PHE A 141 -3.39 18.45 -11.08
C PHE A 141 -3.35 17.96 -12.52
N ASP A 142 -2.48 18.53 -13.36
CA ASP A 142 -2.33 18.12 -14.75
C ASP A 142 -1.90 16.66 -14.89
N ASP A 143 -0.99 16.18 -14.03
CA ASP A 143 -0.56 14.78 -14.00
C ASP A 143 -1.73 13.86 -13.58
N VAL A 144 -2.58 14.34 -12.67
CA VAL A 144 -3.68 13.55 -12.12
C VAL A 144 -4.87 13.43 -13.08
N LYS A 145 -5.12 14.43 -13.95
CA LYS A 145 -6.23 14.41 -14.93
C LYS A 145 -6.29 13.12 -15.74
N HIS A 146 -5.14 12.56 -16.07
CA HIS A 146 -5.03 11.39 -16.94
C HIS A 146 -5.22 10.05 -16.23
N LEU A 147 -5.28 10.03 -14.89
CA LEU A 147 -5.37 8.79 -14.11
C LEU A 147 -6.79 8.22 -14.02
N ALA A 148 -7.82 9.04 -14.23
CA ALA A 148 -9.24 8.67 -14.14
C ALA A 148 -9.55 7.84 -12.87
N ASP A 149 -8.99 8.27 -11.74
CA ASP A 149 -9.10 7.56 -10.46
C ASP A 149 -10.05 8.28 -9.52
N GLY A 150 -11.28 7.78 -9.41
CA GLY A 150 -12.30 8.38 -8.54
C GLY A 150 -12.00 8.38 -7.03
N THR A 151 -10.95 7.67 -6.58
CA THR A 151 -10.44 7.81 -5.19
C THR A 151 -9.59 9.07 -5.11
N LEU A 152 -8.60 9.20 -5.99
CA LEU A 152 -7.73 10.36 -6.06
C LEU A 152 -8.49 11.66 -6.36
N GLU A 153 -9.47 11.61 -7.26
CA GLU A 153 -10.34 12.76 -7.53
C GLU A 153 -11.14 13.18 -6.31
N ARG A 154 -11.52 12.23 -5.44
CA ARG A 154 -12.19 12.57 -4.17
C ARG A 154 -11.23 13.29 -3.24
N ASP A 155 -10.02 12.75 -3.12
CA ASP A 155 -8.97 13.32 -2.28
C ASP A 155 -8.65 14.76 -2.75
N ILE A 156 -8.63 15.02 -4.06
CA ILE A 156 -8.49 16.38 -4.61
C ILE A 156 -9.63 17.29 -4.15
N VAL A 157 -10.89 16.88 -4.28
CA VAL A 157 -12.04 17.72 -3.89
C VAL A 157 -12.01 18.06 -2.41
N GLU A 158 -11.51 17.15 -1.58
CA GLU A 158 -11.43 17.30 -0.13
C GLU A 158 -10.14 18.01 0.33
N HIS A 159 -9.18 18.23 -0.58
CA HIS A 159 -7.87 18.78 -0.22
C HIS A 159 -7.94 20.28 0.14
N PRO A 160 -7.22 20.75 1.19
CA PRO A 160 -7.27 22.15 1.62
C PRO A 160 -6.78 23.17 0.58
N THR A 161 -5.91 22.75 -0.34
CA THR A 161 -5.30 23.61 -1.36
C THR A 161 -6.03 23.54 -2.70
N VAL A 162 -7.19 22.89 -2.80
CA VAL A 162 -7.93 22.81 -4.06
C VAL A 162 -8.45 24.19 -4.46
N GLU A 163 -8.28 24.55 -5.72
CA GLU A 163 -8.74 25.84 -6.24
C GLU A 163 -9.95 25.68 -7.16
N ARG A 164 -10.57 26.82 -7.48
CA ARG A 164 -11.77 26.88 -8.32
C ARG A 164 -11.56 26.18 -9.66
N GLU A 165 -10.41 26.40 -10.31
CA GLU A 165 -10.11 25.82 -11.62
C GLU A 165 -10.17 24.28 -11.61
N GLN A 166 -9.60 23.64 -10.58
CA GLN A 166 -9.62 22.17 -10.49
C GLN A 166 -11.02 21.64 -10.20
N LEU A 167 -11.81 22.36 -9.39
CA LEU A 167 -13.19 21.99 -9.12
C LEU A 167 -14.09 22.17 -10.35
N ASP A 168 -13.91 23.24 -11.12
CA ASP A 168 -14.64 23.45 -12.38
C ASP A 168 -14.34 22.31 -13.36
N TRP A 169 -13.07 21.91 -13.49
CA TRP A 169 -12.69 20.75 -14.30
C TRP A 169 -13.33 19.45 -13.80
N LEU A 170 -13.27 19.17 -12.49
CA LEU A 170 -13.85 17.96 -11.89
C LEU A 170 -15.38 17.91 -11.97
N GLN A 171 -16.06 19.05 -11.94
CA GLN A 171 -17.51 19.12 -12.14
C GLN A 171 -17.88 18.62 -13.55
N GLU A 172 -17.08 18.94 -14.55
CA GLU A 172 -17.33 18.58 -15.95
C GLU A 172 -16.82 17.18 -16.30
N HIS A 173 -15.62 16.84 -15.85
CA HIS A 173 -14.87 15.67 -16.32
C HIS A 173 -14.67 14.57 -15.27
N GLY A 174 -15.04 14.80 -14.01
CA GLY A 174 -14.82 13.83 -12.93
C GLY A 174 -15.39 12.46 -13.25
N THR A 175 -14.62 11.41 -12.95
CA THR A 175 -14.86 10.01 -13.36
C THR A 175 -16.25 9.51 -12.94
N GLY A 176 -16.73 9.93 -11.78
CA GLY A 176 -18.03 9.51 -11.22
C GLY A 176 -19.03 10.65 -11.03
N LYS A 177 -20.33 10.33 -11.15
CA LYS A 177 -21.42 11.28 -10.81
C LYS A 177 -21.27 11.85 -9.41
N LYS A 178 -20.80 11.04 -8.45
CA LYS A 178 -20.53 11.48 -7.07
C LYS A 178 -19.47 12.58 -7.03
N ILE A 179 -18.33 12.41 -7.71
CA ILE A 179 -17.25 13.40 -7.78
C ILE A 179 -17.74 14.70 -8.40
N ARG A 180 -18.41 14.62 -9.57
CA ARG A 180 -18.97 15.80 -10.25
C ARG A 180 -19.93 16.58 -9.35
N ASN A 181 -20.77 15.87 -8.59
CA ASN A 181 -21.68 16.48 -7.63
C ASN A 181 -20.96 17.12 -6.43
N MET A 182 -19.90 16.48 -5.92
CA MET A 182 -19.10 17.03 -4.82
C MET A 182 -18.40 18.32 -5.24
N ALA A 183 -17.76 18.33 -6.41
CA ALA A 183 -17.13 19.52 -6.98
C ALA A 183 -18.14 20.65 -7.16
N LYS A 184 -19.30 20.37 -7.76
CA LYS A 184 -20.40 21.35 -7.91
C LYS A 184 -20.89 21.89 -6.57
N ALA A 185 -21.05 21.03 -5.56
CA ALA A 185 -21.49 21.47 -4.24
C ALA A 185 -20.46 22.41 -3.59
N LEU A 186 -19.17 22.07 -3.72
CA LEU A 186 -18.08 22.86 -3.16
C LEU A 186 -17.93 24.22 -3.85
N LEU A 187 -18.07 24.28 -5.17
CA LEU A 187 -18.09 25.54 -5.94
C LEU A 187 -19.22 26.50 -5.51
N ASN A 188 -20.35 25.94 -5.04
CA ASN A 188 -21.49 26.69 -4.51
C ASN A 188 -21.38 27.02 -3.02
N SER A 189 -20.32 26.54 -2.34
CA SER A 189 -20.06 26.89 -0.95
C SER A 189 -19.73 28.39 -0.82
N ARG A 190 -19.85 28.93 0.41
CA ARG A 190 -19.52 30.33 0.68
C ARG A 190 -18.03 30.62 0.43
N TRP A 191 -17.17 29.63 0.65
CA TRP A 191 -15.72 29.75 0.48
C TRP A 191 -15.37 30.11 -0.97
N PHE A 192 -15.79 29.28 -1.93
CA PHE A 192 -15.47 29.47 -3.34
C PHE A 192 -16.31 30.55 -4.04
N ARG A 193 -17.47 30.94 -3.49
CA ARG A 193 -18.24 32.08 -4.02
C ARG A 193 -17.62 33.43 -3.71
N ASN A 194 -16.90 33.54 -2.60
CA ASN A 194 -16.33 34.80 -2.13
C ASN A 194 -14.83 34.94 -2.42
N ALA A 195 -14.14 33.84 -2.73
CA ALA A 195 -12.82 33.88 -3.32
C ALA A 195 -12.93 34.61 -4.67
N LYS A 196 -12.44 35.86 -4.74
CA LYS A 196 -12.36 36.60 -6.00
C LYS A 196 -11.48 35.81 -6.99
N PRO A 197 -11.81 35.85 -8.29
CA PRO A 197 -11.00 35.19 -9.32
C PRO A 197 -9.57 35.73 -9.35
#